data_AF-A0A382STG1-F1
#
_entry.id   AF-A0A382STG1-F1
#
_cell.length_a   1.000
_cell.length_b   1.000
_cell.length_c   1.000
_cell.angle_alpha   90.00
_cell.angle_beta   90.00
_cell.angle_gamma   90.00
#
_symmetry.space_group_name_H-M   'P 1'
#
loop_
_entity.id
_entity.type
_entity.pdbx_description
1 polymer ?
#
loop_
_entity_poly.entity_id
_entity_poly.type
_entity_poly.pdbx_seq_one_letter_code
_entity_poly.pdbx_strand_id
1 'polypeptide(L)'
;MKLILITSLLLTTTLLGADSKPYKGKPHQIPGKIEAEHFDEGKPGIAYHDVDEKNHGANYRGPTQVDIEKRTDASNGHGVGWTREGEWLNYTVEVKQSGTYSLEIPVASNKKGGVFHLEIGGKNITTPIHIPDTGGWQILKLLRQEKIKLTKGRHVIRVVMDSKGPSGSTGDIDYFKFEKTSK
;
A
#
# COMPACT_ATOMS: atom_id res chain seq x y z
N MET A 1 -19.74 -46.69 -31.93
CA MET A 1 -18.69 -46.08 -31.08
C MET A 1 -18.70 -44.57 -31.31
N LYS A 2 -19.15 -43.77 -30.33
CA LYS A 2 -19.06 -42.30 -30.39
C LYS A 2 -17.76 -41.90 -29.69
N LEU A 3 -16.84 -41.32 -30.44
CA LEU A 3 -15.58 -40.78 -29.93
C LEU A 3 -15.88 -39.40 -29.32
N ILE A 4 -15.76 -39.29 -27.99
CA ILE A 4 -15.87 -38.02 -27.28
C ILE A 4 -14.46 -37.44 -27.19
N LEU A 5 -14.18 -36.37 -27.93
CA LEU A 5 -12.96 -35.59 -27.73
C LEU A 5 -13.13 -34.72 -26.47
N ILE A 6 -12.32 -35.00 -25.45
CA ILE A 6 -12.05 -34.06 -24.36
C ILE A 6 -11.05 -33.03 -24.91
N THR A 7 -11.54 -31.85 -25.28
CA THR A 7 -10.70 -30.67 -25.37
C THR A 7 -10.40 -30.20 -23.95
N SER A 8 -9.18 -30.47 -23.50
CA SER A 8 -8.61 -29.85 -22.31
C SER A 8 -8.51 -28.35 -22.56
N LEU A 9 -9.34 -27.58 -21.87
CA LEU A 9 -9.20 -26.13 -21.79
C LEU A 9 -8.09 -25.84 -20.77
N LEU A 10 -6.89 -25.52 -21.24
CA LEU A 10 -5.83 -25.03 -20.36
C LEU A 10 -6.21 -23.61 -19.91
N LEU A 11 -6.80 -23.50 -18.72
CA LEU A 11 -7.05 -22.21 -18.08
C LEU A 11 -5.70 -21.70 -17.55
N THR A 12 -4.98 -20.90 -18.34
CA THR A 12 -3.83 -20.15 -17.83
C THR A 12 -4.36 -19.04 -16.94
N THR A 13 -4.48 -19.33 -15.64
CA THR A 13 -4.56 -18.29 -14.61
C THR A 13 -3.24 -17.53 -14.66
N THR A 14 -3.20 -16.42 -15.38
CA THR A 14 -2.14 -15.43 -15.18
C THR A 14 -2.20 -15.02 -13.71
N LEU A 15 -1.28 -15.53 -12.90
CA LEU A 15 -1.03 -15.04 -11.55
C LEU A 15 -0.43 -13.64 -11.70
N LEU A 16 -1.27 -12.63 -11.92
CA LEU A 16 -0.93 -11.23 -11.73
C LEU A 16 -0.51 -11.08 -10.25
N GLY A 17 0.78 -11.25 -9.97
CA GLY A 17 1.33 -11.21 -8.61
C GLY A 17 2.47 -12.17 -8.29
N ALA A 18 2.82 -13.15 -9.14
CA ALA A 18 3.92 -14.08 -8.84
C ALA A 18 5.30 -13.42 -8.65
N ASP A 19 5.48 -12.22 -9.23
CA ASP A 19 6.72 -11.45 -9.17
C ASP A 19 6.67 -10.26 -8.19
N SER A 20 5.56 -10.06 -7.46
CA SER A 20 5.50 -9.17 -6.29
C SER A 20 5.99 -9.95 -5.08
N LYS A 21 7.17 -9.63 -4.56
CA LYS A 21 7.83 -10.37 -3.49
C LYS A 21 7.83 -9.56 -2.20
N PRO A 22 7.70 -10.19 -1.02
CA PRO A 22 7.80 -9.46 0.23
C PRO A 22 9.11 -8.67 0.32
N TYR A 23 9.05 -7.45 0.85
CA TYR A 23 10.22 -6.62 1.10
C TYR A 23 11.29 -7.40 1.88
N LYS A 24 12.54 -7.43 1.37
CA LYS A 24 13.65 -8.20 1.92
C LYS A 24 13.33 -9.69 2.17
N GLY A 25 12.43 -10.25 1.38
CA GLY A 25 12.02 -11.66 1.43
C GLY A 25 11.16 -12.05 2.64
N LYS A 26 10.65 -11.10 3.43
CA LYS A 26 9.83 -11.38 4.62
C LYS A 26 8.50 -10.63 4.57
N PRO A 27 7.35 -11.32 4.72
CA PRO A 27 6.07 -10.64 4.87
C PRO A 27 6.04 -9.79 6.12
N HIS A 28 5.42 -8.62 5.99
CA HIS A 28 5.09 -7.79 7.13
C HIS A 28 4.12 -8.50 8.06
N GLN A 29 4.25 -8.27 9.36
CA GLN A 29 3.42 -8.96 10.35
C GLN A 29 2.20 -8.09 10.71
N ILE A 30 1.01 -8.69 10.71
CA ILE A 30 -0.21 -8.07 11.23
C ILE A 30 -0.75 -8.91 12.39
N PRO A 31 -0.95 -8.36 13.61
CA PRO A 31 -0.70 -6.97 14.02
C PRO A 31 0.77 -6.54 13.91
N GLY A 32 1.00 -5.26 13.65
CA GLY A 32 2.34 -4.68 13.49
C GLY A 32 2.34 -3.39 12.66
N LYS A 33 3.52 -2.78 12.57
CA LYS A 33 3.79 -1.59 11.75
C LYS A 33 4.45 -1.99 10.43
N ILE A 34 4.04 -1.33 9.36
CA ILE A 34 4.52 -1.48 7.99
C ILE A 34 4.93 -0.09 7.50
N GLU A 35 6.22 0.16 7.33
CA GLU A 35 6.68 1.44 6.77
C GLU A 35 6.19 1.56 5.32
N ALA A 36 5.73 2.74 4.90
CA ALA A 36 5.13 2.92 3.59
C ALA A 36 6.13 2.64 2.48
N GLU A 37 7.39 3.03 2.66
CA GLU A 37 8.46 2.79 1.70
C GLU A 37 8.98 1.34 1.72
N HIS A 38 8.45 0.45 2.58
CA HIS A 38 8.73 -0.99 2.60
C HIS A 38 7.69 -1.82 1.83
N PHE A 39 7.14 -1.27 0.74
CA PHE A 39 6.34 -2.03 -0.24
C PHE A 39 7.11 -3.21 -0.84
N ASP A 40 6.43 -4.11 -1.53
CA ASP A 40 7.01 -5.31 -2.12
C ASP A 40 8.17 -5.02 -3.09
N GLU A 41 9.06 -6.00 -3.27
CA GLU A 41 10.09 -6.00 -4.30
C GLU A 41 9.54 -6.60 -5.59
N GLY A 42 9.83 -5.95 -6.72
CA GLY A 42 9.41 -6.39 -8.05
C GLY A 42 9.53 -5.28 -9.07
N LYS A 43 9.13 -5.57 -10.31
CA LYS A 43 9.12 -4.58 -11.39
C LYS A 43 7.95 -3.60 -11.24
N PRO A 44 8.06 -2.37 -11.81
CA PRO A 44 6.91 -1.51 -12.05
C PRO A 44 5.79 -2.26 -12.78
N GLY A 45 4.54 -1.95 -12.45
CA GLY A 45 3.34 -2.63 -12.94
C GLY A 45 3.07 -3.99 -12.28
N ILE A 46 3.98 -4.49 -11.44
CA ILE A 46 3.82 -5.76 -10.72
C ILE A 46 3.78 -5.54 -9.20
N ALA A 47 4.83 -4.97 -8.60
CA ALA A 47 4.92 -4.72 -7.15
C ALA A 47 4.43 -3.33 -6.75
N TYR A 48 4.51 -2.38 -7.68
CA TYR A 48 4.06 -1.01 -7.53
C TYR A 48 3.75 -0.42 -8.90
N HIS A 49 3.04 0.69 -8.93
CA HIS A 49 2.95 1.59 -10.07
C HIS A 49 3.13 3.02 -9.58
N ASP A 50 4.14 3.67 -10.13
CA ASP A 50 4.36 5.11 -10.05
C ASP A 50 4.10 5.68 -11.46
N VAL A 51 3.56 6.89 -11.56
CA VAL A 51 3.28 7.48 -12.88
C VAL A 51 4.50 8.10 -13.52
N ASP A 52 5.54 8.38 -12.72
CA ASP A 52 6.83 8.85 -13.21
C ASP A 52 7.81 7.67 -13.34
N GLU A 53 8.77 7.77 -14.26
CA GLU A 53 9.75 6.69 -14.47
C GLU A 53 10.93 6.71 -13.49
N LYS A 54 10.98 7.70 -12.60
CA LYS A 54 12.13 7.99 -11.74
C LYS A 54 11.68 8.41 -10.35
N ASN A 55 12.29 7.81 -9.32
CA ASN A 55 12.22 8.33 -7.94
C ASN A 55 12.89 9.72 -7.85
N HIS A 56 12.08 10.73 -7.54
CA HIS A 56 12.41 12.13 -7.35
C HIS A 56 12.91 12.46 -5.94
N GLY A 57 12.79 11.52 -5.01
CA GLY A 57 13.21 11.65 -3.62
C GLY A 57 14.59 11.06 -3.33
N ALA A 58 14.70 10.48 -2.14
CA ALA A 58 15.88 9.82 -1.62
C ALA A 58 16.10 8.43 -2.24
N ASN A 59 17.36 8.10 -2.46
CA ASN A 59 17.80 6.74 -2.79
C ASN A 59 17.79 5.85 -1.53
N TYR A 60 16.58 5.53 -1.03
CA TYR A 60 16.37 4.65 0.11
C TYR A 60 16.33 3.17 -0.29
N ARG A 61 15.67 2.89 -1.42
CA ARG A 61 15.58 1.58 -2.06
C ARG A 61 16.16 1.73 -3.45
N GLY A 62 17.11 0.87 -3.82
CA GLY A 62 17.93 0.92 -5.05
C GLY A 62 17.19 1.39 -6.33
N PRO A 63 17.02 0.55 -7.36
CA PRO A 63 16.25 0.98 -8.53
C PRO A 63 14.74 0.84 -8.24
N THR A 64 14.07 1.97 -8.05
CA THR A 64 12.60 2.07 -7.93
C THR A 64 12.10 3.35 -8.58
N GLN A 65 10.85 3.34 -9.04
CA GLN A 65 10.16 4.55 -9.50
C GLN A 65 9.46 5.29 -8.36
N VAL A 66 9.00 4.55 -7.34
CA VAL A 66 8.32 5.11 -6.16
C VAL A 66 9.12 6.24 -5.52
N ASP A 67 8.48 7.38 -5.37
CA ASP A 67 9.01 8.57 -4.72
C ASP A 67 9.10 8.38 -3.19
N ILE A 68 10.34 8.21 -2.69
CA ILE A 68 10.61 8.01 -1.26
C ILE A 68 11.29 9.25 -0.72
N GLU A 69 10.70 9.96 0.21
CA GLU A 69 11.28 11.18 0.76
C GLU A 69 12.16 10.91 1.99
N LYS A 70 13.07 11.85 2.29
CA LYS A 70 13.68 11.98 3.62
C LYS A 70 12.84 12.92 4.44
N ARG A 71 12.43 12.50 5.63
CA ARG A 71 11.59 13.29 6.52
C ARG A 71 11.91 12.98 7.96
N THR A 72 12.32 13.99 8.72
CA THR A 72 12.84 13.83 10.09
C THR A 72 11.75 13.55 11.12
N ASP A 73 10.50 13.82 10.77
CA ASP A 73 9.32 13.58 11.61
C ASP A 73 8.75 12.15 11.45
N ALA A 74 9.20 11.40 10.44
CA ALA A 74 8.75 10.03 10.20
C ALA A 74 9.44 9.01 11.08
N SER A 75 8.74 7.90 11.26
CA SER A 75 9.11 6.85 12.20
C SER A 75 10.47 6.19 11.97
N ASN A 76 11.01 6.23 10.74
CA ASN A 76 12.36 5.77 10.42
C ASN A 76 13.19 6.77 9.57
N GLY A 77 12.74 8.03 9.51
CA GLY A 77 13.38 9.09 8.72
C GLY A 77 12.97 9.14 7.24
N HIS A 78 12.06 8.28 6.79
CA HIS A 78 11.57 8.22 5.41
C HIS A 78 10.05 8.04 5.36
N GLY A 79 9.47 8.31 4.20
CA GLY A 79 8.08 8.04 3.88
C GLY A 79 7.87 8.03 2.37
N VAL A 80 6.66 7.73 1.93
CA VAL A 80 6.27 7.86 0.52
C VAL A 80 5.64 9.22 0.32
N GLY A 81 6.16 9.98 -0.63
CA GLY A 81 5.70 11.33 -0.97
C GLY A 81 5.42 11.47 -2.47
N TRP A 82 5.12 12.68 -2.93
CA TRP A 82 4.81 12.98 -4.35
C TRP A 82 3.72 12.11 -4.99
N THR A 83 2.93 11.43 -4.16
CA THR A 83 1.92 10.47 -4.60
C THR A 83 0.88 11.09 -5.52
N ARG A 84 0.49 10.38 -6.57
CA ARG A 84 -0.46 10.84 -7.58
C ARG A 84 -1.61 9.87 -7.79
N GLU A 85 -2.69 10.40 -8.34
CA GLU A 85 -3.85 9.62 -8.74
C GLU A 85 -3.46 8.51 -9.73
N GLY A 86 -3.93 7.29 -9.46
CA GLY A 86 -3.65 6.10 -10.27
C GLY A 86 -2.47 5.25 -9.78
N GLU A 87 -1.64 5.78 -8.87
CA GLU A 87 -0.52 5.03 -8.29
C GLU A 87 -0.98 3.98 -7.28
N TRP A 88 -0.13 2.97 -7.08
CA TRP A 88 -0.39 1.95 -6.07
C TRP A 88 0.88 1.23 -5.61
N LEU A 89 0.83 0.71 -4.38
CA LEU A 89 1.92 -0.02 -3.73
C LEU A 89 1.39 -1.34 -3.14
N ASN A 90 2.00 -2.48 -3.46
CA ASN A 90 1.68 -3.76 -2.83
C ASN A 90 2.50 -3.97 -1.56
N TYR A 91 1.90 -4.62 -0.56
CA TYR A 91 2.54 -5.06 0.67
C TYR A 91 2.12 -6.51 0.93
N THR A 92 3.06 -7.44 0.82
CA THR A 92 2.84 -8.82 1.24
C THR A 92 2.88 -8.89 2.76
N VAL A 93 1.78 -9.35 3.36
CA VAL A 93 1.58 -9.41 4.80
C VAL A 93 1.26 -10.84 5.26
N GLU A 94 1.59 -11.15 6.50
CA GLU A 94 1.15 -12.33 7.22
C GLU A 94 0.25 -11.90 8.39
N VAL A 95 -1.05 -12.17 8.26
CA VAL A 95 -2.04 -11.91 9.31
C VAL A 95 -2.05 -13.08 10.28
N LYS A 96 -1.61 -12.85 11.51
CA LYS A 96 -1.44 -13.93 12.50
C LYS A 96 -2.75 -14.56 12.94
N GLN A 97 -3.84 -13.80 12.97
CA GLN A 97 -5.15 -14.24 13.44
C GLN A 97 -6.28 -13.57 12.65
N SER A 98 -7.35 -14.28 12.34
CA SER A 98 -8.55 -13.63 11.80
C SER A 98 -9.15 -12.71 12.87
N GLY A 99 -9.68 -11.56 12.45
CA GLY A 99 -10.31 -10.65 13.40
C GLY A 99 -10.57 -9.27 12.81
N THR A 100 -10.98 -8.39 13.71
CA THR A 100 -11.15 -6.97 13.44
C THR A 100 -9.94 -6.20 13.93
N TYR A 101 -9.51 -5.23 13.15
CA TYR A 101 -8.33 -4.42 13.38
C TYR A 101 -8.65 -2.93 13.30
N SER A 102 -7.91 -2.12 14.04
CA SER A 102 -7.72 -0.70 13.78
C SER A 102 -6.49 -0.51 12.89
N LEU A 103 -6.43 0.63 12.21
CA LEU A 103 -5.33 1.03 11.35
C LEU A 103 -4.96 2.49 11.63
N GLU A 104 -3.71 2.71 12.02
CA GLU A 104 -3.09 4.03 12.20
C GLU A 104 -2.26 4.39 10.98
N ILE A 105 -2.39 5.64 10.49
CA ILE A 105 -1.73 6.13 9.27
C ILE A 105 -1.31 7.60 9.46
N PRO A 106 -0.05 7.89 9.81
CA PRO A 106 0.45 9.26 9.78
C PRO A 106 0.60 9.74 8.35
N VAL A 107 0.00 10.88 8.05
CA VAL A 107 0.00 11.49 6.71
C VAL A 107 0.37 12.97 6.78
N ALA A 108 0.85 13.54 5.68
CA ALA A 108 1.07 14.98 5.54
C ALA A 108 0.53 15.51 4.21
N SER A 109 0.05 16.76 4.20
CA SER A 109 -0.31 17.48 2.99
C SER A 109 -0.27 19.00 3.22
N ASN A 110 0.24 19.73 2.23
CA ASN A 110 0.21 21.20 2.21
C ASN A 110 -1.01 21.69 1.40
N LYS A 111 -2.14 21.94 2.10
CA LYS A 111 -3.55 21.97 1.62
C LYS A 111 -4.26 20.63 1.83
N LYS A 112 -5.58 20.63 1.66
CA LYS A 112 -6.39 19.39 1.63
C LYS A 112 -5.73 18.39 0.67
N GLY A 113 -5.46 17.19 1.17
CA GLY A 113 -4.93 16.10 0.36
C GLY A 113 -6.01 15.46 -0.50
N GLY A 114 -5.61 14.37 -1.13
CA GLY A 114 -6.45 13.52 -1.94
C GLY A 114 -7.12 12.40 -1.15
N VAL A 115 -7.39 11.32 -1.87
CA VAL A 115 -8.06 10.12 -1.34
C VAL A 115 -7.24 8.91 -1.71
N PHE A 116 -7.11 7.97 -0.78
CA PHE A 116 -6.55 6.66 -1.04
C PHE A 116 -7.37 5.59 -0.31
N HIS A 117 -7.14 4.33 -0.65
CA HIS A 117 -7.69 3.22 0.10
C HIS A 117 -6.71 2.04 0.14
N LEU A 118 -7.00 1.08 1.03
CA LEU A 118 -6.34 -0.21 1.04
C LEU A 118 -7.30 -1.28 0.51
N GLU A 119 -6.79 -2.22 -0.27
CA GLU A 119 -7.55 -3.36 -0.80
C GLU A 119 -6.80 -4.69 -0.67
N ILE A 120 -7.54 -5.79 -0.69
CA ILE A 120 -7.01 -7.15 -0.85
C ILE A 120 -7.76 -7.79 -2.02
N GLY A 121 -7.02 -8.18 -3.06
CA GLY A 121 -7.60 -8.83 -4.25
C GLY A 121 -8.67 -7.97 -4.95
N GLY A 122 -8.45 -6.65 -5.05
CA GLY A 122 -9.38 -5.70 -5.69
C GLY A 122 -10.57 -5.29 -4.80
N LYS A 123 -10.65 -5.78 -3.56
CA LYS A 123 -11.71 -5.42 -2.61
C LYS A 123 -11.18 -4.46 -1.57
N ASN A 124 -11.71 -3.23 -1.56
CA ASN A 124 -11.43 -2.22 -0.55
C ASN A 124 -11.74 -2.74 0.87
N ILE A 125 -10.79 -2.56 1.80
CA ILE A 125 -10.87 -3.00 3.20
C ILE A 125 -10.99 -1.86 4.23
N THR A 126 -10.80 -0.59 3.83
CA THR A 126 -10.78 0.58 4.73
C THR A 126 -11.93 1.57 4.56
N THR A 127 -12.67 1.54 3.45
CA THR A 127 -13.38 2.70 2.87
C THR A 127 -12.41 3.80 2.38
N PRO A 128 -12.87 4.80 1.60
CA PRO A 128 -12.00 5.89 1.15
C PRO A 128 -11.42 6.69 2.32
N ILE A 129 -10.10 6.86 2.32
CA ILE A 129 -9.36 7.60 3.34
C ILE A 129 -9.01 8.98 2.78
N HIS A 130 -9.58 10.02 3.37
CA HIS A 130 -9.35 11.40 2.97
C HIS A 130 -8.18 12.00 3.76
N ILE A 131 -7.14 12.47 3.06
CA ILE A 131 -6.02 13.16 3.70
C ILE A 131 -6.42 14.63 3.95
N PRO A 132 -6.43 15.11 5.22
CA PRO A 132 -6.76 16.48 5.53
C PRO A 132 -5.60 17.43 5.18
N ASP A 133 -5.85 18.74 5.26
CA ASP A 133 -4.75 19.70 5.34
C ASP A 133 -4.01 19.53 6.68
N THR A 134 -2.74 19.16 6.61
CA THR A 134 -1.94 18.97 7.82
C THR A 134 -1.23 20.25 8.26
N GLY A 135 -1.24 21.29 7.42
CA GLY A 135 -0.52 22.54 7.64
C GLY A 135 0.86 22.58 6.99
N GLY A 136 1.24 21.52 6.26
CA GLY A 136 2.50 21.44 5.53
C GLY A 136 3.05 20.00 5.42
N TRP A 137 3.93 19.79 4.44
CA TRP A 137 4.55 18.48 4.15
C TRP A 137 5.39 17.92 5.31
N GLN A 138 5.91 18.81 6.16
CA GLN A 138 6.73 18.46 7.34
C GLN A 138 5.90 18.40 8.64
N ILE A 139 4.58 18.21 8.52
CA ILE A 139 3.66 18.09 9.65
C ILE A 139 2.81 16.84 9.47
N LEU A 140 3.20 15.75 10.12
CA LEU A 140 2.38 14.54 10.17
C LEU A 140 1.14 14.73 11.07
N LYS A 141 -0.01 14.29 10.56
CA LYS A 141 -1.22 14.06 11.35
C LYS A 141 -1.60 12.59 11.28
N LEU A 142 -1.97 12.02 12.44
CA LEU A 142 -2.35 10.63 12.53
C LEU A 142 -3.83 10.43 12.17
N LEU A 143 -4.09 9.68 11.11
CA LEU A 143 -5.42 9.16 10.79
C LEU A 143 -5.64 7.80 11.44
N ARG A 144 -6.91 7.50 11.76
CA ARG A 144 -7.33 6.20 12.27
C ARG A 144 -8.51 5.66 11.46
N GLN A 145 -8.41 4.41 11.06
CA GLN A 145 -9.51 3.62 10.52
C GLN A 145 -9.83 2.48 11.47
N GLU A 146 -11.11 2.14 11.57
CA GLU A 146 -11.60 1.10 12.47
C GLU A 146 -12.34 0.03 11.70
N LYS A 147 -12.57 -1.10 12.35
CA LYS A 147 -13.40 -2.20 11.82
C LYS A 147 -12.84 -2.87 10.56
N ILE A 148 -11.52 -2.86 10.39
CA ILE A 148 -10.83 -3.53 9.28
C ILE A 148 -10.88 -5.05 9.52
N LYS A 149 -11.58 -5.79 8.68
CA LYS A 149 -11.72 -7.24 8.83
C LYS A 149 -10.63 -7.96 8.03
N LEU A 150 -9.77 -8.70 8.72
CA LEU A 150 -8.71 -9.49 8.10
C LEU A 150 -8.87 -10.96 8.47
N THR A 151 -8.55 -11.85 7.53
CA THR A 151 -8.49 -13.30 7.79
C THR A 151 -7.05 -13.71 8.04
N LYS A 152 -6.84 -14.71 8.89
CA LYS A 152 -5.51 -15.31 9.12
C LYS A 152 -4.89 -15.76 7.80
N GLY A 153 -3.57 -15.61 7.69
CA GLY A 153 -2.76 -16.10 6.58
C GLY A 153 -2.09 -14.98 5.79
N ARG A 154 -1.47 -15.38 4.69
CA ARG A 154 -0.77 -14.47 3.78
C ARG A 154 -1.75 -13.73 2.87
N HIS A 155 -1.56 -12.42 2.75
CA HIS A 155 -2.30 -11.54 1.83
C HIS A 155 -1.35 -10.58 1.13
N VAL A 156 -1.81 -10.01 0.02
CA VAL A 156 -1.24 -8.78 -0.54
C VAL A 156 -2.23 -7.67 -0.26
N ILE A 157 -1.84 -6.72 0.57
CA ILE A 157 -2.56 -5.47 0.75
C ILE A 157 -2.02 -4.49 -0.29
N ARG A 158 -2.89 -3.92 -1.11
CA ARG A 158 -2.53 -2.84 -2.03
C ARG A 158 -3.05 -1.52 -1.48
N VAL A 159 -2.18 -0.52 -1.42
CA VAL A 159 -2.55 0.89 -1.20
C VAL A 159 -2.75 1.52 -2.56
N VAL A 160 -3.90 2.14 -2.80
CA VAL A 160 -4.26 2.75 -4.09
C VAL A 160 -4.55 4.22 -3.89
N MET A 161 -3.90 5.06 -4.68
CA MET A 161 -4.04 6.51 -4.66
C MET A 161 -5.17 6.90 -5.60
N ASP A 162 -6.37 7.10 -5.06
CA ASP A 162 -7.62 7.28 -5.84
C ASP A 162 -7.74 8.65 -6.49
N SER A 163 -7.23 9.70 -5.84
CA SER A 163 -7.27 11.07 -6.35
C SER A 163 -6.27 11.95 -5.64
N LYS A 164 -5.85 13.03 -6.29
CA LYS A 164 -5.02 14.09 -5.69
C LYS A 164 -5.86 15.24 -5.12
N GLY A 165 -5.29 15.97 -4.16
CA GLY A 165 -5.85 17.21 -3.64
C GLY A 165 -5.38 18.46 -4.41
N PRO A 166 -5.82 19.67 -4.00
CA PRO A 166 -5.33 20.95 -4.54
C PRO A 166 -3.83 21.22 -4.37
N SER A 167 -3.13 20.40 -3.59
CA SER A 167 -1.66 20.41 -3.46
C SER A 167 -0.96 19.75 -4.67
N GLY A 168 -1.70 19.02 -5.51
CA GLY A 168 -1.16 18.27 -6.64
C GLY A 168 -0.81 16.82 -6.33
N SER A 169 -0.86 16.41 -5.05
CA SER A 169 -0.58 15.05 -4.59
C SER A 169 -1.75 14.48 -3.77
N THR A 170 -1.81 13.16 -3.65
CA THR A 170 -2.71 12.48 -2.71
C THR A 170 -2.33 12.82 -1.27
N GLY A 171 -1.03 12.81 -0.96
CA GLY A 171 -0.44 13.16 0.33
C GLY A 171 0.75 12.26 0.65
N ASP A 172 1.58 12.68 1.60
CA ASP A 172 2.68 11.84 2.09
C ASP A 172 2.15 10.83 3.11
N ILE A 173 2.77 9.65 3.16
CA ILE A 173 2.41 8.55 4.07
C ILE A 173 3.69 8.01 4.72
N ASP A 174 3.73 7.98 6.06
CA ASP A 174 4.85 7.42 6.85
C ASP A 174 4.73 5.90 6.96
N TYR A 175 3.66 5.40 7.60
CA TYR A 175 3.47 3.98 7.82
C TYR A 175 1.99 3.58 7.93
N PHE A 176 1.76 2.27 7.92
CA PHE A 176 0.50 1.63 8.26
C PHE A 176 0.70 0.76 9.50
N LYS A 177 -0.04 1.00 10.58
CA LYS A 177 0.04 0.17 11.78
C LYS A 177 -1.31 -0.46 12.10
N PHE A 178 -1.34 -1.79 12.06
CA PHE A 178 -2.52 -2.58 12.36
C PHE A 178 -2.47 -3.10 13.79
N GLU A 179 -3.55 -2.87 14.54
CA GLU A 179 -3.73 -3.42 15.89
C GLU A 179 -5.03 -4.23 15.95
N LYS A 180 -4.97 -5.45 16.51
CA LYS A 180 -6.18 -6.28 16.64
C LYS A 180 -7.08 -5.68 17.71
N THR A 181 -8.32 -5.36 17.37
CA THR A 181 -9.31 -4.76 18.29
C THR A 181 -10.33 -5.76 18.80
N SER A 182 -10.57 -6.86 18.08
CA SER A 182 -11.35 -7.99 18.59
C SER A 182 -10.47 -8.94 19.43
N LYS A 183 -10.95 -9.38 20.58
CA LYS A 183 -10.33 -10.47 21.36
C LYS A 183 -10.27 -11.74 20.53
#